data_AF-A0A178X814-F1
#
_entry.id   AF-A0A178X814-F1
#
_cell.length_a   1.000
_cell.length_b   1.000
_cell.length_c   1.000
_cell.angle_alpha   90.00
_cell.angle_beta   90.00
_cell.angle_gamma   90.00
#
_symmetry.space_group_name_H-M   'P 1'
#
loop_
_entity.id
_entity.type
_entity.pdbx_description
1 polymer ?
#
loop_
_entity_poly.entity_id
_entity_poly.type
_entity_poly.pdbx_seq_one_letter_code
_entity_poly.pdbx_strand_id
1 'polypeptide(L)'
;MLIGQDIWQRVFTARTPRVATGGGVISGVYCLVYGIAGALIGTAAKVLYPDLGSAQDAFATIAERLLPTGVRGLVLAAALSALMSTSSGALIACATTTTSDLFRKIGLKSGEVLRNRVTTLVLGIVAIGIAMLVDDVVNALTIAYDILVGGLLVTIIGALFWKRGTREGAYASMVAGTASVIAFMIVDGVAANSPIYWGLGVSLVVYIGVSLATPRTPDSILSVWTERLHGSENPTAAEDLSASETRQELPSE
;
A
#
# COMPACT_ATOMS: atom_id res chain seq x y z
N MET A 1 1.85 -0.24 6.78
CA MET A 1 1.76 1.18 7.16
C MET A 1 2.77 2.10 6.48
N LEU A 2 3.96 1.65 6.08
CA LEU A 2 4.98 2.50 5.43
C LEU A 2 4.68 2.93 3.98
N ILE A 3 3.79 2.22 3.29
CA ILE A 3 3.66 2.26 1.81
C ILE A 3 2.34 2.91 1.35
N GLY A 4 1.34 3.02 2.23
CA GLY A 4 0.01 3.51 1.88
C GLY A 4 -0.06 5.03 1.76
N GLN A 5 -0.45 5.54 0.60
CA GLN A 5 -0.55 6.98 0.34
C GLN A 5 -1.59 7.67 1.25
N ASP A 6 -2.69 7.00 1.56
CA ASP A 6 -3.76 7.48 2.43
C ASP A 6 -3.27 7.79 3.86
N ILE A 7 -2.31 7.00 4.36
CA ILE A 7 -1.68 7.23 5.67
C ILE A 7 -0.77 8.45 5.60
N TRP A 8 0.07 8.54 4.58
CA TRP A 8 0.99 9.67 4.41
C TRP A 8 0.25 11.00 4.23
N GLN A 9 -0.87 11.00 3.51
CA GLN A 9 -1.74 12.18 3.41
C GLN A 9 -2.20 12.65 4.79
N ARG A 10 -2.64 11.74 5.67
CA ARG A 10 -3.04 12.08 7.04
C ARG A 10 -1.87 12.62 7.86
N VAL A 11 -0.69 12.01 7.74
CA VAL A 11 0.53 12.46 8.44
C VAL A 11 0.94 13.87 8.01
N PHE A 12 0.93 14.19 6.71
CA PHE A 12 1.31 15.51 6.21
C PHE A 12 0.28 16.61 6.49
N THR A 13 -0.98 16.24 6.75
CA THR A 13 -2.00 17.20 7.19
C THR A 13 -2.03 17.42 8.71
N ALA A 14 -1.21 16.69 9.48
CA ALA A 14 -1.14 16.84 10.92
C ALA A 14 -0.48 18.18 11.30
N ARG A 15 -1.07 18.89 12.26
CA ARG A 15 -0.56 20.21 12.69
C ARG A 15 0.84 20.16 13.31
N THR A 16 1.19 19.05 13.97
CA THR A 16 2.50 18.88 14.62
C THR A 16 2.95 17.41 14.57
N PRO A 17 4.26 17.13 14.64
CA PRO A 17 4.79 15.76 14.70
C PRO A 17 4.24 14.94 15.87
N ARG A 18 3.96 15.58 17.02
CA ARG A 18 3.35 14.93 18.19
C ARG A 18 1.92 14.45 17.90
N VAL A 19 1.15 15.22 17.14
CA VAL A 19 -0.21 14.83 16.74
C VAL A 19 -0.17 13.68 15.73
N ALA A 20 0.76 13.69 14.78
CA ALA A 20 0.94 12.60 13.82
C ALA A 20 1.30 11.27 14.50
N THR A 21 2.30 11.30 15.40
CA THR A 21 2.76 10.12 16.15
C THR A 21 1.71 9.64 17.15
N GLY A 22 1.11 10.54 17.93
CA GLY A 22 0.03 10.21 18.86
C GLY A 22 -1.19 9.61 18.16
N GLY A 23 -1.61 10.19 17.03
CA GLY A 23 -2.69 9.65 16.21
C GLY A 23 -2.39 8.24 15.69
N GLY A 24 -1.15 7.98 15.26
CA GLY A 24 -0.70 6.65 14.84
C GLY A 24 -0.78 5.61 15.97
N VAL A 25 -0.29 5.95 17.17
CA VAL A 25 -0.33 5.06 18.34
C VAL A 25 -1.77 4.76 18.77
N ILE A 26 -2.61 5.79 18.87
CA ILE A 26 -4.03 5.62 19.23
C ILE A 26 -4.75 4.74 18.21
N SER A 27 -4.50 4.96 16.91
CA SER A 27 -5.04 4.12 15.84
C SER A 27 -4.60 2.67 15.99
N GLY A 28 -3.32 2.42 16.28
CA GLY A 28 -2.80 1.07 16.52
C GLY A 28 -3.47 0.37 17.70
N VAL A 29 -3.63 1.06 18.84
CA VAL A 29 -4.33 0.53 20.01
C VAL A 29 -5.80 0.25 19.68
N TYR A 30 -6.46 1.16 18.97
CA TYR A 30 -7.84 1.00 18.53
C TYR A 30 -8.00 -0.23 17.60
N CYS A 31 -7.07 -0.45 16.67
CA CYS A 31 -7.05 -1.63 15.82
C CYS A 31 -6.95 -2.93 16.63
N LEU A 32 -6.14 -2.98 17.70
CA LEU A 32 -6.05 -4.15 18.57
C LEU A 32 -7.38 -4.45 19.26
N VAL A 33 -8.04 -3.43 19.81
CA VAL A 33 -9.36 -3.58 20.43
C VAL A 33 -10.39 -4.09 19.42
N TYR A 34 -10.40 -3.54 18.20
CA TYR A 34 -11.31 -3.97 17.15
C TYR A 34 -11.02 -5.41 16.67
N GLY A 35 -9.75 -5.79 16.59
CA GLY A 35 -9.32 -7.15 16.26
C GLY A 35 -9.79 -8.18 17.29
N ILE A 36 -9.66 -7.86 18.59
CA ILE A 36 -10.17 -8.71 19.67
C ILE A 36 -11.70 -8.83 19.58
N ALA A 37 -12.41 -7.71 19.38
CA ALA A 37 -13.86 -7.73 19.22
C ALA A 37 -14.29 -8.61 18.02
N GLY A 38 -13.63 -8.49 16.87
CA GLY A 38 -13.87 -9.33 15.70
C GLY A 38 -13.61 -10.82 15.97
N ALA A 39 -12.51 -11.15 16.66
CA ALA A 39 -12.20 -12.53 17.04
C ALA A 39 -13.25 -13.13 18.00
N LEU A 40 -13.77 -12.33 18.93
CA LEU A 40 -14.86 -12.76 19.81
C LEU A 40 -16.15 -13.02 19.03
N ILE A 41 -16.50 -12.15 18.08
CA ILE A 41 -17.68 -12.36 17.22
C ILE A 41 -17.52 -13.61 16.38
N GLY A 42 -16.34 -13.84 15.78
CA GLY A 42 -16.06 -15.03 14.98
C GLY A 42 -16.11 -16.33 15.79
N THR A 43 -15.54 -16.33 17.01
CA THR A 43 -15.61 -17.51 17.88
C THR A 43 -17.03 -17.76 18.39
N ALA A 44 -17.79 -16.72 18.73
CA ALA A 44 -19.20 -16.83 19.07
C ALA A 44 -20.04 -17.40 17.91
N ALA A 45 -19.81 -16.91 16.68
CA ALA A 45 -20.48 -17.43 15.49
C ALA A 45 -20.22 -18.93 15.29
N LYS A 46 -18.97 -19.38 15.47
CA LYS A 46 -18.60 -20.79 15.34
C LYS A 46 -19.31 -21.70 16.35
N VAL A 47 -19.59 -21.21 17.56
CA VAL A 47 -20.27 -21.98 18.61
C VAL A 47 -21.79 -21.96 18.43
N LEU A 48 -22.36 -20.80 18.12
CA LEU A 48 -23.81 -20.61 18.01
C LEU A 48 -24.39 -21.12 16.69
N TYR A 49 -23.58 -21.04 15.63
CA TYR A 49 -23.96 -21.41 14.27
C TYR A 49 -22.85 -22.24 13.62
N PRO A 50 -22.67 -23.52 14.03
CA PRO A 50 -21.60 -24.36 13.53
C PRO A 50 -21.72 -24.69 12.03
N ASP A 51 -22.94 -24.65 11.48
CA ASP A 51 -23.23 -24.98 10.07
C ASP A 51 -23.22 -23.75 9.14
N LEU A 52 -22.38 -22.74 9.42
CA LEU A 52 -22.21 -21.61 8.48
C LEU A 52 -21.58 -22.11 7.17
N GLY A 53 -22.20 -21.78 6.05
CA GLY A 53 -21.66 -22.09 4.72
C GLY A 53 -20.34 -21.39 4.42
N SER A 54 -20.11 -20.21 4.99
CA SER A 54 -18.92 -19.39 4.80
C SER A 54 -18.51 -18.72 6.11
N ALA A 55 -17.22 -18.73 6.46
CA ALA A 55 -16.73 -18.09 7.68
C ALA A 55 -16.84 -16.55 7.60
N GLN A 56 -16.86 -16.01 6.38
CA GLN A 56 -16.96 -14.59 6.07
C GLN A 56 -18.34 -14.04 6.45
N ASP A 57 -19.38 -14.89 6.49
CA ASP A 57 -20.74 -14.51 6.87
C ASP A 57 -20.96 -14.43 8.39
N ALA A 58 -19.94 -14.77 9.19
CA ALA A 58 -20.03 -14.84 10.65
C ALA A 58 -20.52 -13.52 11.28
N PHE A 59 -19.95 -12.39 10.87
CA PHE A 59 -20.35 -11.09 11.39
C PHE A 59 -21.80 -10.74 11.04
N ALA A 60 -22.19 -10.90 9.77
CA ALA A 60 -23.54 -10.60 9.32
C ALA A 60 -24.58 -11.50 10.00
N THR A 61 -24.29 -12.80 10.12
CA THR A 61 -25.18 -13.78 10.76
C THR A 61 -25.42 -13.44 12.24
N ILE A 62 -24.35 -13.14 12.99
CA ILE A 62 -24.48 -12.71 14.38
C ILE A 62 -25.25 -11.39 14.48
N ALA A 63 -24.93 -10.44 13.60
CA ALA A 63 -25.59 -9.14 13.59
C ALA A 63 -27.09 -9.26 13.35
N GLU A 64 -27.51 -10.16 12.45
CA GLU A 64 -28.90 -10.31 12.05
C GLU A 64 -29.75 -11.12 13.02
N ARG A 65 -29.18 -12.18 13.59
CA ARG A 65 -29.93 -13.17 14.38
C ARG A 65 -29.90 -12.92 15.87
N LEU A 66 -28.85 -12.26 16.39
CA LEU A 66 -28.65 -12.08 17.83
C LEU A 66 -29.07 -10.69 18.31
N LEU A 67 -29.03 -9.67 17.45
CA LEU A 67 -29.36 -8.30 17.85
C LEU A 67 -30.85 -7.97 17.70
N PRO A 68 -31.41 -7.15 18.61
CA PRO A 68 -32.76 -6.63 18.50
C PRO A 68 -32.89 -5.67 17.30
N THR A 69 -34.09 -5.57 16.75
CA THR A 69 -34.39 -4.89 15.46
C THR A 69 -33.80 -3.49 15.32
N GLY A 70 -33.83 -2.67 16.37
CA GLY A 70 -33.24 -1.31 16.35
C GLY A 70 -31.72 -1.30 16.35
N VAL A 71 -31.08 -2.13 17.19
CA VAL A 71 -29.61 -2.16 17.31
C VAL A 71 -28.98 -2.87 16.12
N ARG A 72 -29.64 -3.89 15.56
CA ARG A 72 -29.25 -4.55 14.31
C ARG A 72 -29.05 -3.55 13.18
N GLY A 73 -30.05 -2.68 12.95
CA GLY A 73 -29.97 -1.66 11.91
C GLY A 73 -28.81 -0.69 12.12
N LEU A 74 -28.59 -0.28 13.37
CA LEU A 74 -27.48 0.61 13.73
C LEU A 74 -26.11 -0.04 13.47
N VAL A 75 -25.93 -1.31 13.84
CA VAL A 75 -24.66 -2.04 13.65
C VAL A 75 -24.37 -2.25 12.17
N LEU A 76 -25.36 -2.64 11.37
CA LEU A 76 -25.18 -2.80 9.93
C LEU A 76 -24.89 -1.46 9.25
N ALA A 77 -25.56 -0.38 9.66
CA ALA A 77 -25.28 0.97 9.16
C ALA A 77 -23.85 1.43 9.54
N ALA A 78 -23.39 1.13 10.76
CA ALA A 78 -22.03 1.42 11.19
C ALA A 78 -20.99 0.64 10.37
N ALA A 79 -21.24 -0.65 10.10
CA ALA A 79 -20.38 -1.48 9.26
C ALA A 79 -20.29 -0.93 7.83
N LEU A 80 -21.43 -0.58 7.21
CA LEU A 80 -21.47 0.03 5.89
C LEU A 80 -20.74 1.39 5.86
N SER A 81 -20.93 2.22 6.88
CA SER A 81 -20.23 3.50 7.03
C SER A 81 -18.71 3.31 7.11
N ALA A 82 -18.24 2.34 7.90
CA ALA A 82 -16.84 2.00 8.00
C ALA A 82 -16.25 1.55 6.65
N LEU A 83 -16.94 0.65 5.93
CA LEU A 83 -16.55 0.20 4.60
C LEU A 83 -16.47 1.35 3.60
N MET A 84 -17.46 2.25 3.58
CA MET A 84 -17.47 3.43 2.72
C MET A 84 -16.30 4.37 3.01
N SER A 85 -15.91 4.52 4.28
CA SER A 85 -14.77 5.36 4.67
C SER A 85 -13.44 4.83 4.11
N THR A 86 -13.24 3.51 4.17
CA THR A 86 -12.03 2.85 3.63
C THR A 86 -12.01 2.88 2.11
N SER A 87 -13.13 2.51 1.47
CA SER A 87 -13.25 2.48 0.01
C SER A 87 -13.03 3.87 -0.60
N SER A 88 -13.60 4.91 0.00
CA SER A 88 -13.38 6.29 -0.44
C SER A 88 -11.91 6.70 -0.35
N GLY A 89 -11.24 6.39 0.77
CA GLY A 89 -9.81 6.66 0.95
C GLY A 89 -8.94 5.93 -0.08
N ALA A 90 -9.19 4.65 -0.31
CA ALA A 90 -8.46 3.84 -1.29
C ALA A 90 -8.65 4.37 -2.72
N LEU A 91 -9.89 4.69 -3.11
CA LEU A 91 -10.18 5.24 -4.44
C LEU A 91 -9.53 6.60 -4.68
N ILE A 92 -9.52 7.48 -3.67
CA ILE A 92 -8.84 8.78 -3.74
C ILE A 92 -7.33 8.58 -3.87
N ALA A 93 -6.74 7.67 -3.10
CA ALA A 93 -5.34 7.34 -3.18
C ALA A 93 -4.99 6.85 -4.60
N CYS A 94 -5.66 5.81 -5.10
CA CYS A 94 -5.42 5.26 -6.44
C CYS A 94 -5.61 6.30 -7.56
N ALA A 95 -6.66 7.12 -7.50
CA ALA A 95 -6.90 8.15 -8.51
C ALA A 95 -5.82 9.24 -8.50
N THR A 96 -5.37 9.62 -7.30
CA THR A 96 -4.28 10.59 -7.14
C THR A 96 -2.96 10.02 -7.67
N THR A 97 -2.55 8.81 -7.25
CA THR A 97 -1.32 8.16 -7.74
C THR A 97 -1.35 8.01 -9.26
N THR A 98 -2.48 7.59 -9.82
CA THR A 98 -2.64 7.46 -11.29
C THR A 98 -2.46 8.82 -11.98
N THR A 99 -3.04 9.88 -11.42
CA THR A 99 -3.01 11.22 -12.02
C THR A 99 -1.67 11.93 -11.82
N SER A 100 -0.98 11.72 -10.70
CA SER A 100 0.32 12.35 -10.39
C SER A 100 1.49 11.60 -11.00
N ASP A 101 1.44 10.27 -11.01
CA ASP A 101 2.61 9.43 -11.31
C ASP A 101 2.53 8.88 -12.73
N LEU A 102 1.38 8.31 -13.11
CA LEU A 102 1.21 7.69 -14.43
C LEU A 102 0.97 8.76 -15.50
N PHE A 103 0.00 9.65 -15.30
CA PHE A 103 -0.36 10.68 -16.29
C PHE A 103 0.78 11.66 -16.58
N ARG A 104 1.58 12.03 -15.56
CA ARG A 104 2.77 12.85 -15.76
C ARG A 104 3.83 12.14 -16.61
N LYS A 105 4.03 10.83 -16.40
CA LYS A 105 4.98 10.03 -17.20
C LYS A 105 4.58 9.91 -18.68
N ILE A 106 3.28 9.87 -18.98
CA ILE A 106 2.77 9.76 -20.36
C ILE A 106 2.47 11.11 -21.02
N GLY A 107 2.93 12.23 -20.43
CA GLY A 107 2.81 13.57 -21.01
C GLY A 107 1.43 14.23 -20.89
N LEU A 108 0.51 13.65 -20.11
CA LEU A 108 -0.80 14.25 -19.83
C LEU A 108 -0.69 15.26 -18.67
N LYS A 109 -0.96 16.55 -18.93
CA LYS A 109 -0.86 17.63 -17.93
C LYS A 109 -1.60 17.31 -16.63
N SER A 110 -0.92 17.08 -15.52
CA SER A 110 -1.51 16.97 -14.17
C SER A 110 -2.14 18.29 -13.73
N GLY A 111 -3.40 18.30 -13.28
CA GLY A 111 -3.93 19.50 -12.61
C GLY A 111 -5.44 19.70 -12.54
N GLU A 112 -6.27 19.01 -13.33
CA GLU A 112 -7.72 19.28 -13.29
C GLU A 112 -8.46 18.40 -12.28
N VAL A 113 -9.18 19.06 -11.35
CA VAL A 113 -10.08 18.40 -10.38
C VAL A 113 -11.10 17.50 -11.09
N LEU A 114 -11.58 17.95 -12.25
CA LEU A 114 -12.50 17.18 -13.08
C LEU A 114 -11.88 15.85 -13.52
N ARG A 115 -10.62 15.88 -13.96
CA ARG A 115 -9.92 14.67 -14.38
C ARG A 115 -9.72 13.70 -13.22
N ASN A 116 -9.34 14.19 -12.04
CA ASN A 116 -9.20 13.31 -10.88
C ASN A 116 -10.55 12.64 -10.52
N ARG A 117 -11.67 13.39 -10.59
CA ARG A 117 -13.02 12.84 -10.40
C ARG A 117 -13.38 11.77 -11.44
N VAL A 118 -13.05 11.99 -12.71
CA VAL A 118 -13.28 11.01 -13.78
C VAL A 118 -12.42 9.77 -13.56
N THR A 119 -11.13 9.92 -13.22
CA THR A 119 -10.25 8.80 -12.88
C THR A 119 -10.80 8.01 -11.68
N THR A 120 -11.25 8.68 -10.61
CA THR A 120 -11.90 8.03 -9.47
C THR A 120 -13.14 7.25 -9.89
N LEU A 121 -13.99 7.82 -10.75
CA LEU A 121 -15.20 7.15 -11.24
C LEU A 121 -14.85 5.88 -12.03
N VAL A 122 -13.90 5.97 -12.97
CA VAL A 122 -13.47 4.84 -13.79
C VAL A 122 -12.84 3.75 -12.92
N LEU A 123 -11.93 4.09 -12.01
CA LEU A 123 -11.34 3.13 -11.08
C LEU A 123 -12.39 2.49 -10.16
N GLY A 124 -13.39 3.26 -9.73
CA GLY A 124 -14.52 2.76 -8.94
C GLY A 124 -15.35 1.73 -9.70
N ILE A 125 -15.68 1.98 -10.97
CA ILE A 125 -16.41 1.03 -11.82
C ILE A 125 -15.60 -0.25 -12.01
N VAL A 126 -14.29 -0.14 -12.29
CA VAL A 126 -13.40 -1.30 -12.42
C VAL A 126 -13.34 -2.10 -11.10
N ALA A 127 -13.22 -1.41 -9.96
CA ALA A 127 -13.21 -2.05 -8.65
C ALA A 127 -14.51 -2.80 -8.35
N ILE A 128 -15.68 -2.24 -8.71
CA ILE A 128 -16.98 -2.93 -8.61
C ILE A 128 -17.00 -4.16 -9.50
N GLY A 129 -16.52 -4.05 -10.75
CA GLY A 129 -16.45 -5.19 -11.68
C GLY A 129 -15.58 -6.33 -11.14
N ILE A 130 -14.44 -6.01 -10.54
CA ILE A 130 -13.58 -7.00 -9.88
C ILE A 130 -14.28 -7.58 -8.64
N ALA A 131 -14.92 -6.74 -7.81
CA ALA A 131 -15.62 -7.20 -6.61
C ALA A 131 -16.77 -8.17 -6.92
N MET A 132 -17.42 -8.05 -8.09
CA MET A 132 -18.45 -9.01 -8.54
C MET A 132 -17.89 -10.38 -8.95
N LEU A 133 -16.58 -10.49 -9.18
CA LEU A 133 -15.89 -11.72 -9.56
C LEU A 133 -15.16 -12.39 -8.39
N VAL A 134 -15.09 -11.73 -7.23
CA VAL A 134 -14.36 -12.20 -6.06
C VAL A 134 -15.35 -12.79 -5.06
N ASP A 135 -15.29 -14.12 -4.89
CA ASP A 135 -16.13 -14.83 -3.93
C ASP A 135 -15.54 -14.87 -2.52
N ASP A 136 -14.20 -14.77 -2.38
CA ASP A 136 -13.49 -14.81 -1.10
C ASP A 136 -12.66 -13.56 -0.87
N VAL A 137 -13.19 -12.68 -0.02
CA VAL A 137 -12.56 -11.43 0.37
C VAL A 137 -11.23 -11.66 1.10
N VAL A 138 -11.12 -12.71 1.91
CA VAL A 138 -9.90 -13.00 2.67
C VAL A 138 -8.78 -13.37 1.71
N ASN A 139 -9.05 -14.28 0.77
CA ASN A 139 -8.05 -14.65 -0.24
C ASN A 139 -7.67 -13.47 -1.13
N ALA A 140 -8.64 -12.65 -1.56
CA ALA A 140 -8.34 -11.46 -2.35
C ALA A 140 -7.43 -10.47 -1.61
N LEU A 141 -7.67 -10.26 -0.30
CA LEU A 141 -6.81 -9.43 0.53
C LEU A 141 -5.42 -10.06 0.72
N THR A 142 -5.32 -11.37 0.93
CA THR A 142 -4.03 -12.07 1.05
C THR A 142 -3.21 -11.92 -0.22
N ILE A 143 -3.79 -12.14 -1.40
CA ILE A 143 -3.11 -11.94 -2.69
C ILE A 143 -2.59 -10.50 -2.83
N ALA A 144 -3.46 -9.52 -2.56
CA ALA A 144 -3.10 -8.12 -2.69
C ALA A 144 -1.97 -7.71 -1.74
N TYR A 145 -2.04 -8.12 -0.47
CA TYR A 145 -1.04 -7.76 0.53
C TYR A 145 0.28 -8.51 0.35
N ASP A 146 0.27 -9.79 -0.02
CA ASP A 146 1.50 -10.53 -0.22
C ASP A 146 2.29 -10.01 -1.43
N ILE A 147 1.59 -9.66 -2.52
CA ILE A 147 2.22 -9.01 -3.68
C ILE A 147 2.82 -7.66 -3.27
N LEU A 148 2.04 -6.84 -2.53
CA LEU A 148 2.49 -5.53 -2.07
C LEU A 148 3.72 -5.65 -1.16
N VAL A 149 3.70 -6.56 -0.19
CA VAL A 149 4.78 -6.73 0.78
C VAL A 149 6.00 -7.40 0.14
N GLY A 150 5.80 -8.49 -0.60
CA GLY A 150 6.88 -9.22 -1.27
C GLY A 150 7.61 -8.39 -2.33
N GLY A 151 6.88 -7.53 -3.05
CA GLY A 151 7.46 -6.64 -4.05
C GLY A 151 8.13 -5.40 -3.46
N LEU A 152 7.50 -4.71 -2.50
CA LEU A 152 7.91 -3.35 -2.13
C LEU A 152 8.67 -3.25 -0.82
N LEU A 153 8.47 -4.16 0.14
CA LEU A 153 9.00 -3.98 1.50
C LEU A 153 10.53 -3.92 1.51
N VAL A 154 11.18 -4.93 0.95
CA VAL A 154 12.65 -5.01 0.88
C VAL A 154 13.23 -3.80 0.17
N THR A 155 12.63 -3.43 -0.97
CA THR A 155 13.09 -2.31 -1.79
C THR A 155 13.03 -0.98 -1.02
N ILE A 156 11.95 -0.75 -0.27
CA ILE A 156 11.78 0.48 0.53
C ILE A 156 12.74 0.49 1.72
N ILE A 157 12.87 -0.62 2.45
CA ILE A 157 13.83 -0.72 3.57
C ILE A 157 15.26 -0.55 3.06
N GLY A 158 15.60 -1.22 1.96
CA GLY A 158 16.89 -1.08 1.30
C GLY A 158 17.15 0.36 0.87
N ALA A 159 16.17 1.02 0.25
CA ALA A 159 16.30 2.41 -0.13
C ALA A 159 16.55 3.33 1.08
N LEU A 160 15.90 3.11 2.23
CA LEU A 160 16.03 3.96 3.42
C LEU A 160 17.30 3.72 4.24
N PHE A 161 17.77 2.47 4.33
CA PHE A 161 18.83 2.11 5.27
C PHE A 161 20.13 1.64 4.60
N TRP A 162 20.08 1.21 3.33
CA TRP A 162 21.23 0.65 2.63
C TRP A 162 21.92 1.67 1.73
N LYS A 163 23.07 2.17 2.17
CA LYS A 163 23.86 3.22 1.47
C LYS A 163 24.32 2.83 0.06
N ARG A 164 24.38 1.54 -0.24
CA ARG A 164 24.80 1.02 -1.55
C ARG A 164 23.64 0.63 -2.46
N GLY A 165 22.42 1.10 -2.16
CA GLY A 165 21.23 0.78 -2.94
C GLY A 165 21.32 1.37 -4.35
N THR A 166 20.90 0.60 -5.34
CA THR A 166 20.90 1.02 -6.75
C THR A 166 19.50 0.98 -7.33
N ARG A 167 19.26 1.77 -8.39
CA ARG A 167 17.96 1.78 -9.11
C ARG A 167 17.66 0.41 -9.71
N GLU A 168 18.65 -0.21 -10.34
CA GLU A 168 18.52 -1.54 -10.94
C GLU A 168 18.23 -2.61 -9.89
N GLY A 169 18.93 -2.57 -8.75
CA GLY A 169 18.67 -3.50 -7.65
C GLY A 169 17.26 -3.37 -7.08
N ALA A 170 16.75 -2.13 -6.97
CA ALA A 170 15.37 -1.87 -6.55
C ALA A 170 14.33 -2.41 -7.54
N TYR A 171 14.50 -2.17 -8.84
CA TYR A 171 13.55 -2.69 -9.83
C TYR A 171 13.60 -4.22 -9.93
N ALA A 172 14.80 -4.80 -9.94
CA ALA A 172 14.99 -6.24 -10.01
C ALA A 172 14.38 -6.94 -8.79
N SER A 173 14.56 -6.42 -7.58
CA SER A 173 13.97 -6.99 -6.37
C SER A 173 12.44 -6.88 -6.34
N MET A 174 11.89 -5.77 -6.82
CA MET A 174 10.43 -5.59 -6.92
C MET A 174 9.80 -6.65 -7.82
N VAL A 175 10.37 -6.84 -9.02
CA VAL A 175 9.87 -7.82 -9.99
C VAL A 175 10.09 -9.24 -9.49
N ALA A 176 11.30 -9.57 -9.04
CA ALA A 176 11.63 -10.91 -8.57
C ALA A 176 10.84 -11.32 -7.32
N GLY A 177 10.68 -10.41 -6.36
CA GLY A 177 9.87 -10.63 -5.16
C GLY A 177 8.41 -10.90 -5.50
N THR A 178 7.81 -10.04 -6.32
CA THR A 178 6.42 -10.20 -6.77
C THR A 178 6.21 -11.51 -7.55
N ALA A 179 7.09 -11.81 -8.51
CA ALA A 179 7.02 -13.03 -9.29
C ALA A 179 7.16 -14.28 -8.41
N SER A 180 8.02 -14.23 -7.40
CA SER A 180 8.19 -15.34 -6.44
C SER A 180 6.95 -15.56 -5.59
N VAL A 181 6.34 -14.49 -5.05
CA VAL A 181 5.06 -14.59 -4.33
C VAL A 181 4.01 -15.28 -5.20
N ILE A 182 3.82 -14.82 -6.44
CA ILE A 182 2.82 -15.40 -7.36
C ILE A 182 3.13 -16.87 -7.66
N ALA A 183 4.40 -17.21 -7.94
CA ALA A 183 4.82 -18.58 -8.22
C ALA A 183 4.52 -19.51 -7.04
N PHE A 184 4.88 -19.11 -5.82
CA PHE A 184 4.62 -19.93 -4.63
C PHE A 184 3.14 -19.95 -4.23
N MET A 185 2.35 -18.91 -4.54
CA MET A 185 0.89 -18.96 -4.40
C MET A 185 0.26 -20.01 -5.31
N ILE A 186 0.78 -20.18 -6.53
CA ILE A 186 0.28 -21.20 -7.46
C ILE A 186 0.64 -22.62 -6.98
N VAL A 187 1.83 -22.79 -6.38
CA VAL A 187 2.33 -24.10 -5.94
C VAL A 187 1.78 -24.52 -4.57
N ASP A 188 1.90 -23.65 -3.56
CA ASP A 188 1.57 -23.94 -2.17
C ASP A 188 0.11 -23.55 -1.82
N GLY A 189 -0.51 -22.75 -2.68
CA GLY A 189 -1.86 -22.21 -2.49
C GLY A 189 -1.87 -20.81 -1.86
N VAL A 190 -2.95 -20.07 -2.11
CA VAL A 190 -3.14 -18.69 -1.65
C VAL A 190 -3.24 -18.57 -0.12
N ALA A 191 -3.78 -19.58 0.54
CA ALA A 191 -3.93 -19.59 2.00
C ALA A 191 -2.65 -19.99 2.75
N ALA A 192 -1.58 -20.37 2.04
CA ALA A 192 -0.31 -20.73 2.65
C ALA A 192 0.46 -19.48 3.08
N ASN A 193 1.21 -19.59 4.19
CA ASN A 193 2.12 -18.52 4.63
C ASN A 193 3.50 -18.59 3.95
N SER A 194 3.80 -19.66 3.21
CA SER A 194 5.08 -19.81 2.52
C SER A 194 5.34 -18.78 1.41
N PRO A 195 4.36 -18.32 0.59
CA PRO A 195 4.64 -17.44 -0.53
C PRO A 195 5.25 -16.10 -0.12
N ILE A 196 4.81 -15.53 1.01
CA ILE A 196 5.37 -14.27 1.51
C ILE A 196 6.82 -14.43 1.97
N TYR A 197 7.18 -15.54 2.62
CA TYR A 197 8.55 -15.78 3.07
C TYR A 197 9.51 -15.94 1.89
N TRP A 198 9.09 -16.69 0.86
CA TRP A 198 9.86 -16.82 -0.37
C TRP A 198 9.98 -15.50 -1.13
N GLY A 199 8.87 -14.76 -1.25
CA GLY A 199 8.84 -13.44 -1.87
C GLY A 199 9.85 -12.47 -1.24
N LEU A 200 9.83 -12.36 0.09
CA LEU A 200 10.77 -11.51 0.83
C LEU A 200 12.21 -12.00 0.73
N GLY A 201 12.43 -13.32 0.83
CA GLY A 201 13.76 -13.91 0.71
C GLY A 201 14.40 -13.66 -0.65
N VAL A 202 13.66 -13.93 -1.73
CA VAL A 202 14.13 -13.69 -3.11
C VAL A 202 14.34 -12.21 -3.35
N SER A 203 13.40 -11.36 -2.94
CA SER A 203 13.53 -9.90 -3.07
C SER A 203 14.80 -9.38 -2.40
N LEU A 204 15.11 -9.87 -1.19
CA LEU A 204 16.32 -9.49 -0.44
C LEU A 204 17.60 -9.93 -1.14
N VAL A 205 17.67 -11.18 -1.58
CA VAL A 205 18.85 -11.73 -2.27
C VAL A 205 19.10 -10.98 -3.58
N VAL A 206 18.04 -10.73 -4.37
CA VAL A 206 18.13 -10.01 -5.63
C VAL A 206 18.51 -8.54 -5.40
N TYR A 207 17.91 -7.88 -4.40
CA TYR A 207 18.23 -6.49 -4.07
C TYR A 207 19.71 -6.32 -3.76
N ILE A 208 20.26 -7.16 -2.88
CA ILE A 208 21.66 -7.12 -2.48
C ILE A 208 22.56 -7.53 -3.65
N GLY A 209 22.26 -8.64 -4.31
CA GLY A 209 23.08 -9.18 -5.40
C GLY A 209 23.21 -8.20 -6.56
N VAL A 210 22.08 -7.66 -7.04
CA VAL A 210 22.08 -6.70 -8.16
C VAL A 210 22.70 -5.38 -7.72
N SER A 211 22.39 -4.86 -6.52
CA SER A 211 22.99 -3.61 -6.06
C SER A 211 24.51 -3.67 -5.87
N LEU A 212 25.06 -4.85 -5.57
CA LEU A 212 26.50 -5.07 -5.52
C LEU A 212 27.13 -5.23 -6.91
N ALA A 213 26.40 -5.80 -7.86
CA ALA A 213 26.87 -6.05 -9.22
C ALA A 213 26.79 -4.82 -10.12
N THR A 214 25.85 -3.90 -9.86
CA THR A 214 25.68 -2.66 -10.65
C THR A 214 26.51 -1.50 -10.11
N PRO A 215 26.86 -0.51 -10.96
CA PRO A 215 27.58 0.68 -10.54
C PRO A 215 26.87 1.38 -9.38
N ARG A 216 27.66 1.87 -8.43
CA ARG A 216 27.14 2.62 -7.28
C ARG A 216 26.45 3.90 -7.77
N THR A 217 25.28 4.19 -7.21
CA THR A 217 24.56 5.44 -7.44
C THR A 217 25.51 6.64 -7.21
N PRO A 218 25.60 7.61 -8.14
CA PRO A 218 26.49 8.76 -8.02
C PRO A 218 26.32 9.52 -6.70
N ASP A 219 27.42 9.97 -6.11
CA ASP A 219 27.40 10.65 -4.81
C ASP A 219 26.62 11.98 -4.85
N SER A 220 26.51 12.64 -6.01
CA SER A 220 25.68 13.83 -6.22
C SER A 220 24.18 13.59 -6.03
N ILE A 221 23.70 12.38 -6.31
CA ILE A 221 22.29 11.99 -6.11
C ILE A 221 22.07 11.56 -4.65
N LEU A 222 23.06 10.86 -4.08
CA LEU A 222 23.01 10.39 -2.70
C LEU A 222 23.07 11.56 -1.70
N SER A 223 23.80 12.64 -2.00
CA SER A 223 23.85 13.83 -1.14
C SER A 223 22.48 14.50 -1.03
N VAL A 224 21.81 14.74 -2.16
CA VAL A 224 20.45 15.31 -2.18
C VAL A 224 19.46 14.43 -1.42
N TRP A 225 19.57 13.11 -1.58
CA TRP A 225 18.71 12.19 -0.85
C TRP A 225 18.98 12.21 0.66
N THR A 226 20.25 12.27 1.06
CA THR A 226 20.67 12.34 2.46
C THR A 226 20.23 13.65 3.12
N GLU A 227 20.37 14.78 2.42
CA GLU A 227 19.89 16.09 2.87
C GLU A 227 18.37 16.10 3.08
N ARG A 228 17.61 15.51 2.14
CA ARG A 228 16.14 15.37 2.27
C ARG A 228 15.74 14.51 3.47
N LEU A 229 16.47 13.44 3.75
CA LEU A 229 16.22 12.61 4.94
C LEU A 229 16.50 13.34 6.25
N HIS A 230 17.52 14.20 6.28
CA HIS A 230 17.85 14.99 7.46
C HIS A 230 17.03 16.28 7.58
N GLY A 231 16.15 16.57 6.62
CA GLY A 231 15.28 17.74 6.63
C GLY A 231 16.01 19.07 6.43
N SER A 232 17.23 19.06 5.88
CA SER A 232 17.94 20.29 5.52
C SER A 232 17.53 20.72 4.11
N GLU A 233 16.55 21.62 4.00
CA GLU A 233 16.28 22.30 2.72
C GLU A 233 17.40 23.33 2.47
N ASN A 234 18.39 22.97 1.64
CA ASN A 234 19.24 23.95 0.98
C ASN A 234 18.80 24.03 -0.49
N PRO A 235 18.10 25.10 -0.91
CA PRO A 235 17.49 25.23 -2.25
C PRO A 235 18.49 25.13 -3.41
N THR A 236 19.77 25.39 -3.17
CA THR A 236 20.81 25.52 -4.19
C THR A 236 21.20 24.21 -4.87
N ALA A 237 21.15 23.07 -4.17
CA ALA A 237 21.59 21.78 -4.75
C ALA A 237 20.61 21.21 -5.80
N ALA A 238 19.33 21.57 -5.73
CA ALA A 238 18.31 21.12 -6.68
C ALA A 238 18.35 21.92 -8.00
N GLU A 239 18.69 23.21 -7.93
CA GLU A 239 18.83 24.06 -9.12
C GLU A 239 20.06 23.67 -9.96
N ASP A 240 21.18 23.35 -9.31
CA ASP A 240 22.43 22.92 -9.96
C ASP A 240 22.29 21.59 -10.73
N LEU A 241 21.45 20.67 -10.24
CA LEU A 241 21.14 19.42 -10.94
C LEU A 241 20.30 19.66 -12.21
N SER A 242 19.29 20.53 -12.15
CA SER A 242 18.53 20.88 -13.35
C SER A 242 19.39 21.59 -14.40
N ALA A 243 20.35 22.41 -13.97
CA ALA A 243 21.27 23.13 -14.83
C ALA A 243 22.33 22.21 -15.47
N SER A 244 22.76 21.16 -14.76
CA SER A 244 23.71 20.17 -15.28
C SER A 244 23.06 19.17 -16.24
N GLU A 245 21.85 18.69 -15.96
CA GLU A 245 21.07 17.85 -16.88
C GLU A 245 20.75 18.61 -18.18
N THR A 246 20.38 19.90 -18.09
CA THR A 246 20.13 20.76 -19.26
C THR A 246 21.41 21.02 -20.08
N ARG A 247 22.59 21.11 -19.44
CA ARG A 247 23.87 21.27 -20.16
C ARG A 247 24.34 20.01 -20.88
N GLN A 248 23.89 18.84 -20.46
CA GLN A 248 24.33 17.57 -21.04
C GLN A 248 23.49 17.17 -22.27
N GLU A 249 22.32 17.79 -22.46
CA GLU A 249 21.43 17.56 -23.62
C GLU A 249 21.67 18.48 -24.82
N LEU A 250 22.53 19.50 -24.71
CA LEU A 250 22.89 20.38 -25.83
C LEU A 250 24.06 19.77 -26.62
N PRO A 251 23.89 19.43 -27.92
CA PRO A 251 24.99 19.03 -28.77
C PRO A 251 25.98 20.19 -28.89
N SER A 252 27.26 19.91 -28.68
CA SER A 252 28.34 20.85 -29.01
C SER A 252 28.36 21.06 -30.53
N GLU A 253 27.85 22.20 -30.99
CA GLU A 253 28.19 22.75 -32.32
C GLU A 253 29.65 23.23 -32.35
#